data_AF-A0A5C6AT32-F1
#
_entry.id   AF-A0A5C6AT32-F1
#
_cell.length_a   1.000
_cell.length_b   1.000
_cell.length_c   1.000
_cell.angle_alpha   90.00
_cell.angle_beta   90.00
_cell.angle_gamma   90.00
#
_symmetry.space_group_name_H-M   'P 1'
#
loop_
_entity.id
_entity.type
_entity.pdbx_description
1 polymer ?
#
loop_
_entity_poly.entity_id
_entity_poly.type
_entity_poly.pdbx_seq_one_letter_code
_entity_poly.pdbx_strand_id
1 'polypeptide(L)'
;MRIPLNDPDRSDHDSLLPANQSLRGYDDVGSDAEHEFVPLRDEFPELYGQMLVANEQISNAGTLSIWILLFANVLICVGIHKAWVAAPLGIPVANLQSWGVYLLITIFFIIVFSMYTTYAEKAAYRRMRDSIEAELRKQRQTFPWLLAQIHGDESLKSLAEQLRGDLGTLHQ
;
A
#
# COMPACT_ATOMS: atom_id res chain seq x y z
N MET A 1 -27.86 -43.56 -22.57
CA MET A 1 -27.01 -42.93 -21.54
C MET A 1 -25.60 -43.44 -21.77
N ARG A 2 -24.73 -42.65 -22.43
CA ARG A 2 -23.36 -43.06 -22.80
C ARG A 2 -22.38 -42.43 -21.80
N ILE A 3 -21.57 -43.28 -21.18
CA ILE A 3 -20.47 -42.91 -20.28
C ILE A 3 -19.24 -42.63 -21.16
N PRO A 4 -18.58 -41.47 -21.07
CA PRO A 4 -17.32 -41.25 -21.78
C PRO A 4 -16.18 -42.04 -21.12
N LEU A 5 -15.41 -42.74 -21.95
CA LEU A 5 -14.19 -43.46 -21.57
C LEU A 5 -13.11 -42.47 -21.14
N ASN A 6 -12.49 -42.81 -20.02
CA ASN A 6 -11.25 -42.28 -19.48
C ASN A 6 -10.09 -42.72 -20.40
N ASP A 7 -9.25 -41.79 -20.84
CA ASP A 7 -8.11 -42.03 -21.73
C ASP A 7 -6.81 -41.89 -20.90
N PRO A 8 -6.16 -42.99 -20.49
CA PRO A 8 -4.97 -42.95 -19.66
C PRO A 8 -3.72 -43.14 -20.52
N ASP A 9 -3.41 -42.17 -21.39
CA ASP A 9 -2.13 -42.17 -22.12
C ASP A 9 -1.62 -40.75 -22.33
N ARG A 10 -1.32 -40.08 -21.22
CA ARG A 10 -0.48 -38.87 -21.25
C ARG A 10 0.89 -39.25 -20.72
N SER A 11 1.68 -39.79 -21.64
CA SER A 11 3.08 -40.12 -21.51
C SER A 11 3.90 -38.94 -20.98
N ASP A 12 4.65 -39.25 -19.94
CA ASP A 12 5.67 -38.42 -19.30
C ASP A 12 6.77 -38.07 -20.31
N HIS A 13 6.68 -36.88 -20.89
CA HIS A 13 7.82 -36.23 -21.52
C HIS A 13 8.55 -35.37 -20.48
N ASP A 14 9.30 -36.06 -19.62
CA ASP A 14 10.40 -35.51 -18.82
C ASP A 14 11.46 -34.93 -19.76
N SER A 15 11.19 -33.71 -20.21
CA SER A 15 12.15 -32.87 -20.92
C SER A 15 13.04 -32.23 -19.86
N LEU A 16 14.09 -32.97 -19.48
CA LEU A 16 15.22 -32.48 -18.70
C LEU A 16 15.89 -31.31 -19.45
N LEU A 17 15.40 -30.10 -19.22
CA LEU A 17 16.09 -28.88 -19.63
C LEU A 17 17.29 -28.65 -18.69
N PRO A 18 18.49 -28.39 -19.23
CA PRO A 18 19.69 -28.18 -18.42
C PRO A 18 19.59 -26.88 -17.60
N ALA A 19 19.61 -27.03 -16.29
CA ALA A 19 19.40 -25.98 -15.30
C ALA A 19 20.58 -25.02 -15.07
N ASN A 20 21.41 -24.66 -16.08
CA ASN A 20 22.57 -23.79 -15.79
C ASN A 20 23.00 -22.74 -16.82
N GLN A 21 22.20 -22.41 -17.85
CA GLN A 21 22.72 -21.64 -19.00
C GLN A 21 22.07 -20.26 -19.27
N SER A 22 21.63 -19.51 -18.26
CA SER A 22 21.02 -18.18 -18.51
C SER A 22 21.41 -17.02 -17.59
N LEU A 23 22.48 -17.12 -16.78
CA LEU A 23 22.93 -16.01 -15.90
C LEU A 23 24.32 -15.46 -16.26
N ARG A 24 24.75 -15.52 -17.54
CA ARG A 24 26.11 -15.11 -17.95
C ARG A 24 26.17 -14.18 -19.16
N GLY A 25 25.23 -13.25 -19.26
CA GLY A 25 25.18 -12.32 -20.40
C GLY A 25 24.48 -10.99 -20.12
N TYR A 26 24.57 -10.47 -18.89
CA TYR A 26 23.99 -9.16 -18.53
C TYR A 26 25.01 -8.21 -17.86
N ASP A 27 26.30 -8.46 -18.04
CA ASP A 27 27.37 -7.62 -17.46
C ASP A 27 28.09 -6.75 -18.50
N ASP A 28 27.68 -6.79 -19.78
CA ASP A 28 28.38 -6.10 -20.88
C ASP A 28 27.42 -5.39 -21.84
N VAL A 29 26.51 -4.58 -21.29
CA VAL A 29 25.78 -3.57 -22.07
C VAL A 29 26.27 -2.20 -21.61
N GLY A 30 27.37 -1.76 -22.22
CA GLY A 30 27.69 -0.36 -22.51
C GLY A 30 27.48 0.65 -21.39
N SER A 31 28.55 0.87 -20.62
CA SER A 31 28.75 1.96 -19.66
C SER A 31 28.72 3.38 -20.26
N ASP A 32 28.43 3.58 -21.55
CA ASP A 32 28.76 4.84 -22.25
C ASP A 32 27.58 5.50 -22.98
N ALA A 33 26.34 5.05 -22.74
CA ALA A 33 25.18 5.89 -23.02
C ALA A 33 24.74 6.53 -21.70
N GLU A 34 25.40 7.62 -21.30
CA GLU A 34 24.78 8.64 -20.46
C GLU A 34 23.56 9.17 -21.24
N HIS A 35 22.48 8.38 -21.26
CA HIS A 35 21.16 8.90 -21.58
C HIS A 35 20.89 9.94 -20.52
N GLU A 36 21.10 11.20 -20.89
CA GLU A 36 20.75 12.37 -20.10
C GLU A 36 19.34 12.15 -19.56
N PHE A 37 19.26 11.81 -18.28
CA PHE A 37 18.03 11.46 -17.64
C PHE A 37 17.27 12.77 -17.46
N VAL A 38 16.42 13.10 -18.42
CA VAL A 38 15.60 14.29 -18.34
C VAL A 38 14.69 14.11 -17.14
N PRO A 39 14.78 14.97 -16.10
CA PRO A 39 13.95 14.85 -14.93
C PRO A 39 12.48 14.87 -15.35
N LEU A 40 11.68 13.96 -14.79
CA LEU A 40 10.24 13.88 -15.08
C LEU A 40 9.52 15.23 -14.89
N ARG A 41 10.01 16.03 -13.94
CA ARG A 41 9.54 17.40 -13.69
C ARG A 41 9.63 18.30 -14.93
N ASP A 42 10.67 18.14 -15.73
CA ASP A 42 10.95 19.01 -16.87
C ASP A 42 10.27 18.48 -18.14
N GLU A 43 10.21 17.17 -18.31
CA GLU A 43 9.55 16.54 -19.47
C GLU A 43 8.02 16.55 -19.35
N PHE A 44 7.48 16.32 -18.15
CA PHE A 44 6.04 16.21 -17.89
C PHE A 44 5.61 16.93 -16.60
N PRO A 45 5.66 18.28 -16.58
CA PRO A 45 5.40 19.07 -15.37
C PRO A 45 3.99 18.87 -14.80
N GLU A 46 2.98 18.68 -15.64
CA GLU A 46 1.60 18.44 -15.20
C GLU A 46 1.45 17.10 -14.48
N LEU A 47 2.06 16.04 -15.01
CA LEU A 47 2.05 14.71 -14.39
C LEU A 47 2.80 14.76 -13.05
N TYR A 48 3.97 15.41 -13.03
CA TYR A 48 4.75 15.59 -11.80
C TYR A 48 3.95 16.35 -10.73
N GLY A 49 3.28 17.44 -11.09
CA GLY A 49 2.41 18.18 -10.18
C GLY A 49 1.27 17.33 -9.60
N GLN A 50 0.63 16.50 -10.43
CA GLN A 50 -0.42 15.58 -9.97
C GLN A 50 0.13 14.53 -8.98
N MET A 51 1.33 14.01 -9.24
CA MET A 51 1.98 13.06 -8.33
C MET A 51 2.40 13.69 -7.00
N LEU A 52 2.83 14.96 -7.00
CA LEU A 52 3.13 15.67 -5.76
C LEU A 52 1.86 15.86 -4.91
N VAL A 53 0.77 16.30 -5.53
CA VAL A 53 -0.54 16.38 -4.86
C VAL A 53 -0.97 15.00 -4.36
N ALA A 54 -0.64 13.94 -5.10
CA ALA A 54 -0.91 12.58 -4.69
C ALA A 54 -0.15 12.18 -3.44
N ASN A 55 1.15 12.43 -3.46
CA ASN A 55 2.02 12.10 -2.36
C ASN A 55 1.61 12.88 -1.10
N GLU A 56 1.25 14.16 -1.25
CA GLU A 56 0.73 14.96 -0.14
C GLU A 56 -0.59 14.43 0.40
N GLN A 57 -1.54 14.04 -0.45
CA GLN A 57 -2.80 13.44 0.00
C GLN A 57 -2.59 12.10 0.70
N ILE A 58 -1.68 11.26 0.21
CA ILE A 58 -1.35 9.98 0.86
C ILE A 58 -0.64 10.25 2.19
N SER A 59 0.33 11.16 2.24
CA SER A 59 1.07 11.51 3.45
C SER A 59 0.18 12.16 4.52
N ASN A 60 -0.79 12.97 4.11
CA ASN A 60 -1.76 13.60 5.01
C ASN A 60 -2.97 12.70 5.33
N ALA A 61 -3.16 11.58 4.63
CA ALA A 61 -4.24 10.62 4.87
C ALA A 61 -4.00 9.83 6.17
N GLY A 62 -4.19 10.49 7.30
CA GLY A 62 -4.07 9.86 8.61
C GLY A 62 -3.95 10.87 9.75
N THR A 63 -3.38 12.05 9.49
CA THR A 63 -3.09 13.05 10.51
C THR A 63 -4.35 13.51 11.25
N LEU A 64 -5.43 13.85 10.52
CA LEU A 64 -6.69 14.24 11.15
C LEU A 64 -7.34 13.07 11.92
N SER A 65 -7.22 11.86 11.36
CA SER A 65 -7.80 10.64 11.92
C SER A 65 -7.13 10.24 13.24
N ILE A 66 -5.82 10.51 13.40
CA ILE A 66 -5.10 10.35 14.69
C ILE A 66 -5.78 11.17 15.77
N TRP A 67 -6.03 12.46 15.51
CA TRP A 67 -6.61 13.36 16.51
C TRP A 67 -8.02 12.93 16.91
N ILE A 68 -8.83 12.50 15.94
CA ILE A 68 -10.19 11.99 16.20
C ILE A 68 -10.12 10.74 17.09
N LEU A 69 -9.21 9.80 16.81
CA LEU A 69 -9.07 8.57 17.58
C LEU A 69 -8.49 8.80 18.98
N LEU A 70 -7.51 9.69 19.12
CA LEU A 70 -6.99 10.11 20.42
C LEU A 70 -8.09 10.76 21.27
N PHE A 71 -8.87 11.66 20.67
CA PHE A 71 -9.98 12.30 21.36
C PHE A 71 -11.05 11.28 21.78
N ALA A 72 -11.40 10.34 20.91
CA ALA A 72 -12.32 9.25 21.22
C ALA A 72 -11.80 8.36 22.36
N ASN A 73 -10.51 8.01 22.36
CA ASN A 73 -9.89 7.24 23.43
C ASN A 73 -9.98 7.98 24.77
N VAL A 74 -9.60 9.26 24.80
CA VAL A 74 -9.71 10.10 26.01
C VAL A 74 -11.15 10.18 26.51
N LEU A 75 -12.12 10.40 25.61
CA LEU A 75 -13.53 10.44 25.97
C LEU A 75 -14.01 9.12 26.58
N ILE A 76 -13.61 7.98 26.04
CA ILE A 76 -13.95 6.66 26.58
C ILE A 76 -13.33 6.47 27.95
N CYS A 77 -12.04 6.80 28.12
CA CYS A 77 -11.37 6.70 29.41
C CYS A 77 -12.04 7.57 30.48
N VAL A 78 -12.40 8.82 30.13
CA VAL A 78 -13.14 9.74 31.01
C VAL A 78 -14.53 9.19 31.33
N GLY A 79 -15.24 8.66 30.34
CA GLY A 79 -16.57 8.07 30.51
C GLY A 79 -16.57 6.85 31.44
N ILE A 80 -15.54 6.00 31.34
CA ILE A 80 -15.32 4.88 32.25
C ILE A 80 -15.00 5.39 33.66
N HIS A 81 -14.09 6.35 33.77
CA HIS A 81 -13.69 6.92 35.06
C HIS A 81 -14.86 7.58 35.79
N LYS A 82 -15.73 8.30 35.06
CA LYS A 82 -16.95 8.94 35.59
C LYS A 82 -18.14 8.00 35.71
N ALA A 83 -17.96 6.69 35.44
CA ALA A 83 -19.01 5.68 35.49
C ALA A 83 -20.24 5.96 34.59
N TRP A 84 -20.11 6.82 33.59
CA TRP A 84 -21.18 7.13 32.63
C TRP A 84 -21.60 5.90 31.83
N VAL A 85 -20.64 5.03 31.53
CA VAL A 85 -20.86 3.77 30.78
C VAL A 85 -21.33 2.63 31.69
N ALA A 86 -20.98 2.68 32.98
CA ALA A 86 -21.33 1.64 33.94
C ALA A 86 -22.79 1.71 34.38
N ALA A 87 -23.36 2.91 34.50
CA ALA A 87 -24.75 3.13 34.90
C ALA A 87 -25.79 2.39 34.02
N PRO A 88 -25.75 2.44 32.67
CA PRO A 88 -26.70 1.72 31.83
C PRO A 88 -26.42 0.21 31.71
N LEU A 89 -25.19 -0.25 31.94
CA LEU A 89 -24.81 -1.67 31.74
C LEU A 89 -24.92 -2.51 33.03
N GLY A 90 -25.16 -1.88 34.19
CA GLY A 90 -25.27 -2.59 35.47
C GLY A 90 -23.96 -3.25 35.94
N ILE A 91 -22.82 -2.85 35.37
CA ILE A 91 -21.51 -3.45 35.68
C ILE A 91 -20.87 -2.69 36.86
N PRO A 92 -20.36 -3.37 37.90
CA PRO A 92 -19.71 -2.70 39.02
C PRO A 92 -18.47 -1.92 38.56
N VAL A 93 -18.46 -0.61 38.85
CA VAL A 93 -17.44 0.37 38.43
C VAL A 93 -16.02 -0.03 38.86
N ALA A 94 -15.89 -0.68 40.01
CA ALA A 94 -14.61 -1.09 40.59
C ALA A 94 -13.78 -2.00 39.66
N ASN A 95 -14.44 -2.84 38.85
CA ASN A 95 -13.73 -3.74 37.93
C ASN A 95 -13.27 -3.02 36.64
N LEU A 96 -13.97 -1.96 36.23
CA LEU A 96 -13.65 -1.20 35.01
C LEU A 96 -12.53 -0.16 35.23
N GLN A 97 -12.33 0.31 36.45
CA GLN A 97 -11.31 1.31 36.78
C GLN A 97 -9.90 0.73 36.99
N SER A 98 -9.68 -0.54 36.66
CA SER A 98 -8.35 -1.14 36.74
C SER A 98 -7.42 -0.57 35.65
N TRP A 99 -6.15 -0.35 36.01
CA TRP A 99 -5.11 0.08 35.07
C TRP A 99 -5.07 -0.78 33.79
N GLY A 100 -5.28 -2.09 33.92
CA GLY A 100 -5.28 -3.03 32.81
C GLY A 100 -6.35 -2.74 31.76
N VAL A 101 -7.55 -2.29 32.17
CA VAL A 101 -8.63 -1.95 31.23
C VAL A 101 -8.26 -0.76 30.37
N TYR A 102 -7.71 0.30 30.95
CA TYR A 102 -7.25 1.47 30.19
C TYR A 102 -6.13 1.13 29.20
N LEU A 103 -5.21 0.26 29.62
CA LEU A 103 -4.13 -0.22 28.76
C LEU A 103 -4.68 -1.05 27.58
N LEU A 104 -5.62 -1.95 27.83
CA LEU A 104 -6.27 -2.74 26.77
C LEU A 104 -7.04 -1.86 25.78
N ILE A 105 -7.78 -0.86 26.27
CA ILE A 105 -8.48 0.10 25.40
C ILE A 105 -7.46 0.85 24.54
N THR A 106 -6.35 1.30 25.13
CA THR A 106 -5.31 2.02 24.39
C THR A 106 -4.68 1.15 23.31
N ILE A 107 -4.32 -0.10 23.62
CA ILE A 107 -3.80 -1.06 22.63
C ILE A 107 -4.83 -1.29 21.52
N PHE A 108 -6.10 -1.49 21.87
CA PHE A 108 -7.16 -1.67 20.90
C PHE A 108 -7.26 -0.48 19.93
N PHE A 109 -7.22 0.75 20.44
CA PHE A 109 -7.23 1.95 19.61
C PHE A 109 -6.01 2.07 18.70
N ILE A 110 -4.81 1.69 19.17
CA ILE A 110 -3.59 1.66 18.34
C ILE A 110 -3.74 0.67 17.18
N ILE A 111 -4.28 -0.53 17.45
CA ILE A 111 -4.51 -1.55 16.42
C ILE A 111 -5.53 -1.05 15.39
N VAL A 112 -6.68 -0.55 15.85
CA VAL A 112 -7.72 0.00 14.98
C VAL A 112 -7.19 1.16 14.14
N PHE A 113 -6.39 2.04 14.74
CA PHE A 113 -5.76 3.15 14.05
C PHE A 113 -4.82 2.66 12.92
N SER A 114 -3.94 1.71 13.22
CA SER A 114 -3.00 1.14 12.24
C SER A 114 -3.72 0.46 11.06
N MET A 115 -4.81 -0.27 11.34
CA MET A 115 -5.66 -0.84 10.29
C MET A 115 -6.33 0.26 9.45
N TYR A 116 -6.82 1.31 10.11
CA TYR A 116 -7.50 2.42 9.45
C TYR A 116 -6.56 3.22 8.54
N THR A 117 -5.35 3.58 8.99
CA THR A 117 -4.38 4.33 8.15
C THR A 117 -4.01 3.53 6.92
N THR A 118 -3.67 2.24 7.09
CA THR A 118 -3.36 1.35 5.97
C THR A 118 -4.52 1.29 4.96
N TYR A 119 -5.76 1.25 5.45
CA TYR A 119 -6.94 1.24 4.59
C TYR A 119 -7.15 2.58 3.87
N ALA A 120 -7.02 3.70 4.59
CA ALA A 120 -7.19 5.05 4.08
C ALA A 120 -6.14 5.38 3.01
N GLU A 121 -4.86 5.06 3.26
CA GLU A 121 -3.77 5.21 2.30
C GLU A 121 -4.04 4.40 1.03
N LYS A 122 -4.44 3.12 1.14
CA LYS A 122 -4.80 2.30 -0.02
C LYS A 122 -6.02 2.83 -0.76
N ALA A 123 -6.98 3.43 -0.06
CA ALA A 123 -8.15 4.03 -0.69
C ALA A 123 -7.80 5.32 -1.44
N ALA A 124 -6.96 6.18 -0.85
CA ALA A 124 -6.44 7.38 -1.50
C ALA A 124 -5.60 7.01 -2.74
N TYR A 125 -4.66 6.08 -2.59
CA TYR A 125 -3.84 5.57 -3.69
C TYR A 125 -4.67 5.05 -4.85
N ARG A 126 -5.69 4.21 -4.60
CA ARG A 126 -6.55 3.66 -5.65
C ARG A 126 -7.26 4.75 -6.47
N ARG A 127 -7.78 5.78 -5.81
CA ARG A 127 -8.44 6.91 -6.52
C ARG A 127 -7.47 7.66 -7.43
N MET A 128 -6.20 7.73 -7.03
CA MET A 128 -5.18 8.50 -7.75
C MET A 128 -4.49 7.69 -8.83
N ARG A 129 -4.32 6.39 -8.62
CA ARG A 129 -3.80 5.44 -9.59
C ARG A 129 -4.54 5.52 -10.91
N ASP A 130 -5.87 5.57 -10.87
CA ASP A 130 -6.69 5.67 -12.08
C ASP A 130 -6.43 6.98 -12.85
N SER A 131 -6.21 8.09 -12.14
CA SER A 131 -5.87 9.39 -12.74
C SER A 131 -4.48 9.38 -13.37
N ILE A 132 -3.48 8.83 -12.66
CA ILE A 132 -2.10 8.72 -13.14
C ILE A 132 -2.06 7.78 -14.35
N GLU A 133 -2.78 6.66 -14.31
CA GLU A 133 -2.86 5.71 -15.42
C GLU A 133 -3.48 6.36 -16.66
N ALA A 134 -4.56 7.13 -16.48
CA ALA A 134 -5.19 7.85 -17.58
C ALA A 134 -4.23 8.83 -18.25
N GLU A 135 -3.41 9.54 -17.47
CA GLU A 135 -2.42 10.50 -18.00
C GLU A 135 -1.24 9.79 -18.68
N LEU A 136 -0.71 8.71 -18.09
CA LEU A 136 0.33 7.88 -18.70
C LEU A 136 -0.12 7.30 -20.04
N ARG A 137 -1.37 6.83 -20.14
CA ARG A 137 -1.93 6.32 -21.40
C ARG A 137 -1.98 7.37 -22.50
N LYS A 138 -2.25 8.64 -22.18
CA LYS A 138 -2.20 9.74 -23.18
C LYS A 138 -0.80 9.92 -23.75
N GLN A 139 0.21 9.74 -22.90
CA GLN A 139 1.62 9.87 -23.26
C GLN A 139 2.24 8.58 -23.82
N ARG A 140 1.45 7.50 -23.94
CA ARG A 140 1.91 6.14 -24.31
C ARG A 140 2.99 5.58 -23.38
N GLN A 141 3.02 6.05 -22.14
CA GLN A 141 3.93 5.58 -21.11
C GLN A 141 3.27 4.50 -20.24
N THR A 142 4.09 3.79 -19.45
CA THR A 142 3.65 2.69 -18.58
C THR A 142 4.05 2.94 -17.13
N PHE A 143 3.38 2.28 -16.18
CA PHE A 143 3.73 2.40 -14.75
C PHE A 143 5.17 1.97 -14.42
N PRO A 144 5.74 0.90 -15.01
CA PRO A 144 7.16 0.58 -14.82
C PRO A 144 8.10 1.70 -15.26
N TRP A 145 7.80 2.38 -16.37
CA TRP A 145 8.56 3.55 -16.81
C TRP A 145 8.47 4.68 -15.79
N LEU A 146 7.26 4.97 -15.28
CA LEU A 146 7.07 5.99 -14.25
C LEU A 146 7.86 5.66 -12.98
N LEU A 147 7.84 4.40 -12.54
CA LEU A 147 8.58 3.96 -11.35
C LEU A 147 10.10 4.15 -11.52
N ALA A 148 10.63 3.89 -12.72
CA ALA A 148 12.03 4.13 -13.02
C ALA A 148 12.36 5.65 -12.97
N GLN A 149 11.45 6.49 -13.47
CA GLN A 149 11.60 7.95 -13.49
C GLN A 149 11.58 8.61 -12.11
N ILE A 150 10.76 8.10 -11.19
CA ILE A 150 10.66 8.62 -9.83
C ILE A 150 11.66 7.96 -8.86
N HIS A 151 12.48 7.02 -9.34
CA HIS A 151 13.41 6.29 -8.49
C HIS A 151 14.51 7.23 -7.99
N GLY A 152 14.43 7.60 -6.71
CA GLY A 152 15.37 8.53 -6.07
C GLY A 152 14.80 9.92 -5.77
N ASP A 153 13.56 10.20 -6.17
CA ASP A 153 12.88 11.43 -5.75
C ASP A 153 12.22 11.24 -4.36
N GLU A 154 12.85 11.80 -3.32
CA GLU A 154 12.36 11.76 -1.94
C GLU A 154 10.95 12.38 -1.80
N SER A 155 10.59 13.33 -2.67
CA SER A 155 9.27 13.97 -2.63
C SER A 155 8.14 13.06 -3.09
N LEU A 156 8.45 11.95 -3.78
CA LEU A 156 7.50 10.97 -4.30
C LEU A 156 7.68 9.58 -3.70
N LYS A 157 8.46 9.47 -2.62
CA LYS A 157 8.83 8.19 -2.02
C LYS A 157 7.62 7.33 -1.64
N SER A 158 6.61 7.90 -0.97
CA SER A 158 5.43 7.13 -0.54
C SER A 158 4.62 6.62 -1.74
N LEU A 159 4.48 7.44 -2.78
CA LEU A 159 3.85 7.02 -4.03
C LEU A 159 4.64 5.90 -4.72
N ALA A 160 5.97 6.02 -4.78
CA ALA A 160 6.86 5.01 -5.36
C ALA A 160 6.80 3.67 -4.62
N GLU A 161 6.74 3.69 -3.28
CA GLU A 161 6.59 2.49 -2.45
C GLU A 161 5.25 1.78 -2.72
N GLN A 162 4.15 2.52 -2.84
CA GLN A 162 2.85 1.94 -3.17
C GLN A 162 2.81 1.37 -4.59
N LEU A 163 3.37 2.08 -5.58
CA LEU A 163 3.50 1.61 -6.96
C LEU A 163 4.33 0.33 -7.04
N ARG A 164 5.45 0.27 -6.32
CA ARG A 164 6.30 -0.93 -6.24
C ARG A 164 5.54 -2.11 -5.62
N GLY A 165 4.77 -1.86 -4.56
CA GLY A 165 3.93 -2.88 -3.93
C GLY A 165 2.89 -3.46 -4.90
N ASP A 166 2.22 -2.60 -5.67
CA ASP A 166 1.22 -3.00 -6.66
C ASP A 166 1.83 -3.84 -7.80
N LEU A 167 2.96 -3.41 -8.35
CA LEU A 167 3.71 -4.16 -9.38
C LEU A 167 4.19 -5.53 -8.87
N GLY A 168 4.63 -5.60 -7.61
CA GLY A 168 5.04 -6.86 -6.97
C GLY A 168 3.90 -7.87 -6.86
N THR A 169 2.65 -7.40 -6.69
CA THR A 169 1.47 -8.28 -6.62
C THR A 169 0.98 -8.79 -7.98
N LEU A 170 1.33 -8.12 -9.08
CA LEU A 170 0.92 -8.53 -10.44
C LEU A 170 1.78 -9.67 -11.03
N HIS A 171 2.92 -9.97 -10.40
CA HIS A 171 3.84 -11.03 -10.83
C HIS A 171 3.71 -12.34 -10.04
N GLN A 172 2.73 -12.45 -9.14
CA GLN A 172 2.37 -13.67 -8.40
C GLN A 172 1.08 -14.28 -8.96
#